data_AF-A0ABD3JKL9-F1
#
_entry.id   AF-A0ABD3JKL9-F1
#
_cell.length_a   1.000
_cell.length_b   1.000
_cell.length_c   1.000
_cell.angle_alpha   90.00
_cell.angle_beta   90.00
_cell.angle_gamma   90.00
#
_symmetry.space_group_name_H-M   'P 1'
#
loop_
_entity.id
_entity.type
_entity.pdbx_description
1 polymer ?
#
loop_
_entity_poly.entity_id
_entity_poly.type
_entity_poly.pdbx_seq_one_letter_code
_entity_poly.pdbx_strand_id
1 'polypeptide(L)'
;MATRFTSLEHRAKRTYSQSCPRLATSKIVPPCPECVYQETIKRGVIKTYLDCFRLDGEKLQSLHRYEYEWPLLDIKLTRRGTCTTLPDTKLPHQVVDIACKLHANNAFGNYSLINNNCEHFATFCRTDIRASEQTAFVSDCEHKIKEAKEWTKKLLRRN
;
A
#
# COMPACT_ATOMS: atom_id res chain seq x y z
N MET A 1 -4.63 -10.98 3.99
CA MET A 1 -3.32 -10.36 3.74
C MET A 1 -3.50 -8.87 3.98
N ALA A 2 -2.67 -8.24 4.79
CA ALA A 2 -2.86 -6.85 5.13
C ALA A 2 -1.51 -6.14 5.14
N THR A 3 -1.46 -4.97 4.50
CA THR A 3 -0.23 -4.34 4.02
C THR A 3 0.05 -3.08 4.82
N ARG A 4 1.14 -3.07 5.61
CA ARG A 4 1.60 -1.88 6.36
C ARG A 4 2.84 -1.33 5.65
N PHE A 5 2.81 -0.05 5.27
CA PHE A 5 4.01 0.64 4.80
C PHE A 5 4.37 1.74 5.79
N THR A 6 5.52 1.57 6.46
CA THR A 6 6.07 2.60 7.34
C THR A 6 6.68 3.69 6.49
N SER A 7 6.12 4.90 6.54
CA SER A 7 6.88 6.13 6.22
C SER A 7 8.06 6.22 7.19
N LEU A 8 9.24 6.53 6.68
CA LEU A 8 10.44 6.78 7.49
C LEU A 8 10.20 8.01 8.38
N GLU A 9 9.75 7.78 9.60
CA GLU A 9 10.12 8.64 10.71
C GLU A 9 11.03 7.83 11.64
N HIS A 10 12.22 8.39 11.89
CA HIS A 10 13.29 7.82 12.69
C HIS A 10 12.80 7.23 14.02
N ARG A 11 13.03 5.93 14.26
CA ARG A 11 13.38 5.47 15.61
C ARG A 11 14.22 4.20 15.57
N ALA A 12 15.26 4.23 16.40
CA ALA A 12 16.42 3.36 16.36
C ALA A 12 16.24 2.02 17.13
N LYS A 13 17.03 1.02 16.71
CA LYS A 13 17.57 -0.17 17.42
C LYS A 13 16.56 -1.18 18.05
N ARG A 14 16.60 -2.45 17.61
CA ARG A 14 17.24 -3.62 18.30
C ARG A 14 16.75 -4.98 17.75
N THR A 15 17.72 -5.88 17.65
CA THR A 15 17.69 -7.35 17.52
C THR A 15 17.04 -8.04 18.74
N TYR A 16 16.30 -9.15 18.54
CA TYR A 16 16.47 -10.49 19.19
C TYR A 16 15.22 -11.41 19.06
N SER A 17 15.41 -12.72 19.27
CA SER A 17 14.63 -13.88 18.81
C SER A 17 13.62 -14.53 19.79
N GLN A 18 12.63 -15.23 19.19
CA GLN A 18 11.93 -16.48 19.55
C GLN A 18 11.01 -16.60 20.79
N SER A 19 9.71 -16.63 20.50
CA SER A 19 8.71 -17.71 20.71
C SER A 19 7.37 -17.16 21.22
N CYS A 20 6.27 -17.58 20.60
CA CYS A 20 4.91 -17.12 20.91
C CYS A 20 4.21 -18.06 21.90
N PRO A 21 3.86 -17.56 23.09
CA PRO A 21 2.63 -17.95 23.77
C PRO A 21 1.67 -16.77 23.92
N ARG A 22 0.38 -17.08 23.90
CA ARG A 22 -0.75 -16.16 24.03
C ARG A 22 -0.62 -15.20 25.23
N LEU A 23 -1.16 -14.00 25.02
CA LEU A 23 -1.55 -12.94 25.98
C LEU A 23 -1.01 -13.10 27.42
N ALA A 24 0.03 -12.35 27.74
CA ALA A 24 0.32 -11.92 29.11
C ALA A 24 0.96 -10.53 29.13
N THR A 25 0.68 -9.83 30.21
CA THR A 25 0.85 -8.40 30.46
C THR A 25 2.32 -7.93 30.54
N SER A 26 2.58 -6.83 29.82
CA SER A 26 3.73 -5.92 29.90
C SER A 26 5.12 -6.41 29.45
N LYS A 27 5.70 -5.55 28.59
CA LYS A 27 7.10 -5.42 28.16
C LYS A 27 7.57 -6.33 27.01
N ILE A 28 7.46 -5.72 25.81
CA ILE A 28 8.17 -6.02 24.55
C ILE A 28 7.73 -7.35 23.91
N VAL A 29 6.72 -7.27 23.04
CA VAL A 29 6.34 -8.35 22.13
C VAL A 29 7.49 -8.59 21.15
N PRO A 30 8.06 -9.81 21.05
CA PRO A 30 9.14 -10.09 20.12
C PRO A 30 8.65 -10.00 18.65
N PRO A 31 9.54 -9.72 17.69
CA PRO A 31 9.20 -9.77 16.26
C PRO A 31 8.72 -11.18 15.90
N CYS A 32 7.65 -11.27 15.10
CA CYS A 32 7.11 -12.54 14.67
C CYS A 32 8.15 -13.33 13.84
N PRO A 33 8.49 -14.57 14.23
CA PRO A 33 9.56 -15.35 13.59
C PRO A 33 9.26 -15.71 12.12
N GLU A 34 7.98 -15.73 11.76
CA GLU A 34 7.49 -16.09 10.41
C GLU A 34 7.27 -14.85 9.53
N CYS A 35 7.15 -13.67 10.16
CA CYS A 35 7.12 -12.41 9.43
C CYS A 35 8.55 -12.05 9.04
N VAL A 36 9.02 -12.60 7.92
CA VAL A 36 10.35 -12.30 7.39
C VAL A 36 10.37 -10.86 6.87
N TYR A 37 10.94 -9.96 7.66
CA TYR A 37 11.24 -8.61 7.21
C TYR A 37 12.63 -8.61 6.58
N GLN A 38 12.71 -8.61 5.26
CA GLN A 38 14.00 -8.49 4.58
C GLN A 38 14.48 -7.04 4.70
N GLU A 39 15.52 -6.81 5.51
CA GLU A 39 16.12 -5.47 5.68
C GLU A 39 16.61 -4.84 4.36
N THR A 40 16.83 -5.66 3.33
CA THR A 40 17.18 -5.24 1.97
C THR A 40 15.98 -4.67 1.20
N ILE A 41 14.75 -5.05 1.54
CA ILE A 41 13.50 -4.56 0.94
C ILE A 41 12.92 -3.46 1.85
N LYS A 42 13.65 -2.34 1.99
CA LYS A 42 13.20 -1.20 2.83
C LYS A 42 11.95 -0.51 2.28
N ARG A 43 11.55 -0.80 1.04
CA ARG A 43 10.49 -0.11 0.31
C ARG A 43 9.76 -1.07 -0.63
N GLY A 44 9.27 -2.21 -0.17
CA GLY A 44 8.57 -3.16 -1.04
C GLY A 44 7.43 -3.88 -0.34
N VAL A 45 6.76 -4.78 -1.06
CA VAL A 45 5.64 -5.56 -0.50
C VAL A 45 6.16 -6.46 0.61
N ILE A 46 5.51 -6.43 1.77
CA ILE A 46 5.83 -7.30 2.91
C ILE A 46 4.71 -8.30 3.16
N LYS A 47 5.07 -9.52 3.54
CA LYS A 47 4.13 -10.56 3.98
C LYS A 47 4.21 -10.70 5.50
N THR A 48 3.07 -10.62 6.15
CA THR A 48 2.94 -10.74 7.61
C THR A 48 1.70 -11.56 7.97
N TYR A 49 1.66 -12.04 9.21
CA TYR A 49 0.41 -12.51 9.78
C TYR A 49 -0.55 -11.35 10.02
N LEU A 50 -1.85 -11.69 10.02
CA LEU A 50 -2.91 -10.71 10.19
C LEU A 50 -2.85 -10.03 11.57
N ASP A 51 -2.57 -10.78 12.63
CA ASP A 51 -2.45 -10.21 13.97
C ASP A 51 -1.24 -9.29 14.08
N CYS A 52 -0.11 -9.66 13.48
CA CYS A 52 1.08 -8.80 13.41
C CYS A 52 0.82 -7.52 12.61
N PHE A 53 0.04 -7.59 11.54
CA PHE A 53 -0.36 -6.40 10.78
C PHE A 53 -1.23 -5.45 11.61
N ARG A 54 -2.15 -6.00 12.41
CA ARG A 54 -3.06 -5.21 13.24
C ARG A 54 -2.37 -4.57 14.44
N LEU A 55 -1.21 -5.08 14.86
CA LEU A 55 -0.49 -4.53 16.00
C LEU A 55 0.17 -3.19 15.65
N ASP A 56 -0.18 -2.17 16.42
CA ASP A 56 0.47 -0.87 16.44
C ASP A 56 0.91 -0.55 17.88
N GLY A 57 2.15 -0.91 18.20
CA GLY A 57 2.61 -0.98 19.58
C GLY A 57 1.83 -2.06 20.34
N GLU A 58 1.14 -1.66 21.40
CA GLU A 58 0.30 -2.55 22.23
C GLU A 58 -1.17 -2.58 21.77
N LYS A 59 -1.56 -1.76 20.79
CA LYS A 59 -2.95 -1.64 20.33
C LYS A 59 -3.19 -2.51 19.11
N LEU A 60 -4.34 -3.19 19.11
CA LEU A 60 -4.86 -3.89 17.92
C LEU A 60 -5.75 -2.95 17.11
N GLN A 61 -5.33 -2.67 15.89
CA GLN A 61 -6.10 -1.89 14.92
C GLN A 61 -7.23 -2.72 14.32
N SER A 62 -8.35 -2.06 14.01
CA SER A 62 -9.43 -2.63 13.24
C SER A 62 -8.99 -2.86 11.79
N LEU A 63 -9.53 -3.90 11.18
CA LEU A 63 -9.40 -4.11 9.74
C LEU A 63 -10.53 -3.38 9.04
N HIS A 64 -10.20 -2.73 7.93
CA HIS A 64 -11.18 -2.14 7.03
C HIS A 64 -11.16 -2.90 5.71
N ARG A 65 -12.35 -3.15 5.17
CA ARG A 65 -12.50 -3.73 3.84
C ARG A 65 -12.40 -2.61 2.82
N TYR A 66 -11.58 -2.83 1.80
CA TYR A 66 -11.53 -1.96 0.63
C TYR A 66 -12.57 -2.44 -0.37
N GLU A 67 -13.41 -1.54 -0.87
CA GLU A 67 -14.56 -1.88 -1.71
C GLU A 67 -14.28 -1.60 -3.19
N TYR A 68 -14.66 -2.53 -4.05
CA TYR A 68 -14.55 -2.44 -5.51
C TYR A 68 -15.93 -2.19 -6.10
N GLU A 69 -15.99 -1.81 -7.38
CA GLU A 69 -17.26 -1.56 -8.10
C GLU A 69 -18.14 -0.49 -7.46
N TRP A 70 -17.52 0.48 -6.78
CA TRP A 70 -18.27 1.52 -6.10
C TRP A 70 -18.79 2.57 -7.09
N PRO A 71 -20.04 3.07 -6.95
CA PRO A 71 -20.56 4.07 -7.86
C PRO A 71 -19.72 5.35 -7.88
N LEU A 72 -19.43 5.87 -9.09
CA LEU A 72 -18.54 7.02 -9.27
C LEU A 72 -18.97 8.26 -8.49
N LEU A 73 -20.28 8.50 -8.39
CA LEU A 73 -20.83 9.63 -7.63
C LEU A 73 -20.58 9.47 -6.13
N ASP A 74 -20.67 8.24 -5.63
CA ASP A 74 -20.51 7.95 -4.21
C ASP A 74 -19.05 8.02 -3.79
N ILE A 75 -18.10 7.66 -4.67
CA ILE A 75 -16.66 7.78 -4.36
C ILE A 75 -16.26 9.19 -3.97
N LYS A 76 -16.86 10.22 -4.60
CA LYS A 76 -16.59 11.62 -4.28
C LYS A 76 -17.00 12.01 -2.86
N LEU A 77 -17.95 11.27 -2.28
CA LEU A 77 -18.50 11.51 -0.94
C LEU A 77 -17.88 10.59 0.11
N THR A 78 -17.29 9.47 -0.31
CA THR A 78 -16.58 8.55 0.58
C THR A 78 -15.19 9.07 0.98
N ARG A 79 -14.70 8.59 2.12
CA ARG A 79 -13.32 8.83 2.53
C ARG A 79 -12.37 8.21 1.50
N ARG A 80 -11.47 9.00 0.93
CA ARG A 80 -10.45 8.48 0.01
C ARG A 80 -9.70 7.30 0.63
N GLY A 81 -9.52 6.27 -0.17
CA GLY A 81 -8.84 5.04 0.18
C GLY A 81 -9.63 4.00 0.96
N THR A 82 -10.94 4.07 0.88
CA THR A 82 -11.82 2.97 1.31
C THR A 82 -12.45 2.21 0.13
N CYS A 83 -12.54 2.82 -1.06
CA CYS A 83 -13.18 2.21 -2.23
C CYS A 83 -12.58 2.68 -3.56
N THR A 84 -12.94 1.99 -4.65
CA THR A 84 -12.62 2.33 -6.05
C THR A 84 -13.78 2.00 -7.00
N THR A 85 -13.82 2.63 -8.17
CA THR A 85 -14.76 2.29 -9.26
C THR A 85 -14.29 1.08 -10.07
N LEU A 86 -13.06 0.61 -9.87
CA LEU A 86 -12.53 -0.51 -10.63
C LEU A 86 -13.35 -1.79 -10.42
N PRO A 87 -13.52 -2.60 -11.49
CA PRO A 87 -14.29 -3.84 -11.43
C PRO A 87 -13.64 -4.88 -10.52
N ASP A 88 -14.45 -5.74 -9.90
CA ASP A 88 -13.97 -6.88 -9.12
C ASP A 88 -13.76 -8.08 -10.04
N THR A 89 -12.55 -8.20 -10.60
CA THR A 89 -12.29 -9.16 -11.68
C THR A 89 -11.67 -10.48 -11.24
N LYS A 90 -11.23 -10.62 -9.98
CA LYS A 90 -10.46 -11.79 -9.53
C LYS A 90 -11.01 -12.45 -8.29
N LEU A 91 -11.03 -13.79 -8.33
CA LEU A 91 -11.36 -14.62 -7.19
C LEU A 91 -10.30 -14.51 -6.07
N PRO A 92 -10.68 -14.72 -4.80
CA PRO A 92 -9.77 -14.54 -3.66
C PRO A 92 -8.42 -15.28 -3.77
N HIS A 93 -8.42 -16.52 -4.28
CA HIS A 93 -7.20 -17.30 -4.44
C HIS A 93 -6.25 -16.68 -5.50
N GLN A 94 -6.80 -16.16 -6.60
CA GLN A 94 -6.01 -15.52 -7.66
C GLN A 94 -5.32 -14.25 -7.13
N VAL A 95 -6.03 -13.46 -6.31
CA VAL A 95 -5.47 -12.27 -5.66
C VAL A 95 -4.28 -12.64 -4.78
N VAL A 96 -4.40 -13.74 -4.01
CA VAL A 96 -3.31 -14.24 -3.16
C VAL A 96 -2.13 -14.71 -4.00
N ASP A 97 -2.37 -15.45 -5.08
CA ASP A 97 -1.32 -15.93 -5.99
C ASP A 97 -0.55 -14.78 -6.64
N ILE A 98 -1.26 -13.76 -7.11
CA ILE A 98 -0.66 -12.55 -7.68
C ILE A 98 0.16 -11.81 -6.63
N ALA A 99 -0.40 -11.60 -5.43
CA ALA A 99 0.30 -10.93 -4.34
C ALA A 99 1.59 -11.68 -3.96
N CYS A 100 1.57 -13.01 -3.93
CA CYS A 100 2.75 -13.84 -3.69
C CYS A 100 3.80 -13.67 -4.79
N LYS A 101 3.39 -13.67 -6.06
CA LYS A 101 4.30 -13.44 -7.21
C LYS A 101 4.93 -12.05 -7.16
N LEU A 102 4.16 -11.03 -6.83
CA LEU A 102 4.61 -9.63 -6.76
C LEU A 102 5.49 -9.34 -5.54
N HIS A 103 5.28 -10.08 -4.45
CA HIS A 103 6.13 -10.04 -3.27
C HIS A 103 7.51 -10.66 -3.55
N ALA A 104 7.57 -11.75 -4.32
CA ALA A 104 8.81 -12.43 -4.64
C ALA A 104 9.81 -11.48 -5.32
N ASN A 105 11.04 -11.43 -4.78
CA ASN A 105 12.15 -10.63 -5.31
C ASN A 105 11.81 -9.14 -5.56
N ASN A 106 10.89 -8.57 -4.77
CA ASN A 106 10.44 -7.18 -4.94
C ASN A 106 9.88 -6.91 -6.36
N ALA A 107 9.21 -7.87 -6.97
CA ALA A 107 8.70 -7.77 -8.34
C ALA A 107 7.66 -6.65 -8.54
N PHE A 108 6.99 -6.19 -7.48
CA PHE A 108 6.12 -5.02 -7.54
C PHE A 108 6.88 -3.68 -7.61
N GLY A 109 8.17 -3.69 -7.22
CA GLY A 109 9.02 -2.51 -7.19
C GLY A 109 8.90 -1.68 -5.91
N ASN A 110 9.58 -0.53 -5.92
CA ASN A 110 9.75 0.27 -4.72
C ASN A 110 8.50 1.09 -4.36
N TYR A 111 8.20 1.18 -3.08
CA TYR A 111 7.09 1.96 -2.54
C TYR A 111 7.29 3.45 -2.79
N SER A 112 6.24 4.07 -3.32
CA SER A 112 6.12 5.50 -3.53
C SER A 112 4.72 5.95 -3.15
N LEU A 113 4.62 6.99 -2.32
CA LEU A 113 3.33 7.53 -1.86
C LEU A 113 2.41 7.94 -3.03
N ILE A 114 2.99 8.36 -4.15
CA ILE A 114 2.26 8.88 -5.31
C ILE A 114 2.09 7.81 -6.39
N ASN A 115 3.14 7.07 -6.72
CA ASN A 115 3.18 6.26 -7.94
C ASN A 115 3.10 4.74 -7.71
N ASN A 116 3.30 4.28 -6.47
CA ASN A 116 3.38 2.85 -6.17
C ASN A 116 3.09 2.59 -4.69
N ASN A 117 1.91 3.02 -4.25
CA ASN A 117 1.47 2.94 -2.85
C ASN A 117 0.66 1.65 -2.57
N CYS A 118 0.02 1.58 -1.40
CA CYS A 118 -0.78 0.44 -0.99
C CYS A 118 -1.99 0.17 -1.90
N GLU A 119 -2.66 1.21 -2.39
CA GLU A 119 -3.81 1.07 -3.29
C GLU A 119 -3.40 0.57 -4.66
N HIS A 120 -2.28 1.06 -5.18
CA HIS A 120 -1.71 0.56 -6.43
C HIS A 120 -1.44 -0.95 -6.36
N PHE A 121 -0.95 -1.43 -5.21
CA PHE A 121 -0.75 -2.86 -4.99
C PHE A 121 -2.07 -3.62 -4.90
N ALA A 122 -3.01 -3.13 -4.09
CA ALA A 122 -4.30 -3.80 -3.87
C ALA A 122 -5.13 -3.88 -5.17
N THR A 123 -5.26 -2.75 -5.87
CA THR A 123 -5.97 -2.67 -7.15
C THR A 123 -5.32 -3.53 -8.20
N PHE A 124 -3.99 -3.58 -8.29
CA PHE A 124 -3.32 -4.45 -9.25
C PHE A 124 -3.55 -5.94 -8.93
N CYS A 125 -3.41 -6.34 -7.66
CA CYS A 125 -3.68 -7.73 -7.25
C CYS A 125 -5.12 -8.16 -7.52
N ARG A 126 -6.09 -7.24 -7.40
CA ARG A 126 -7.51 -7.52 -7.64
C ARG A 126 -7.90 -7.40 -9.11
N THR A 127 -7.35 -6.45 -9.85
CA THR A 127 -7.90 -6.00 -11.13
C THR A 127 -6.91 -5.99 -12.30
N ASP A 128 -5.61 -6.20 -12.06
CA ASP A 128 -4.48 -5.99 -12.99
C ASP A 128 -4.31 -4.53 -13.42
N ILE A 129 -5.12 -3.61 -12.88
CA ILE A 129 -5.00 -2.18 -13.09
C ILE A 129 -4.30 -1.58 -11.87
N ARG A 130 -3.23 -0.84 -12.13
CA ARG A 130 -2.48 -0.12 -11.10
C ARG A 130 -3.08 1.28 -10.92
N ALA A 131 -3.93 1.47 -9.91
CA ALA A 131 -4.60 2.74 -9.65
C ALA A 131 -4.61 3.10 -8.15
N SER A 132 -4.82 4.38 -7.86
CA SER A 132 -5.03 4.87 -6.50
C SER A 132 -5.92 6.11 -6.46
N GLU A 133 -7.01 6.01 -5.73
CA GLU A 133 -7.91 7.12 -5.44
C GLU A 133 -7.28 8.14 -4.49
N GLN A 134 -6.34 7.70 -3.63
CA GLN A 134 -5.56 8.61 -2.78
C GLN A 134 -4.73 9.61 -3.58
N THR A 135 -4.21 9.21 -4.73
CA THR A 135 -3.24 10.03 -5.50
C THR A 135 -3.82 10.65 -6.75
N ALA A 136 -5.06 10.30 -7.13
CA ALA A 136 -5.73 10.83 -8.32
C ALA A 136 -5.64 12.37 -8.44
N PHE A 137 -5.84 13.11 -7.34
CA PHE A 137 -5.71 14.58 -7.37
C PHE A 137 -4.29 15.06 -7.65
N VAL A 138 -3.29 14.40 -7.06
CA VAL A 138 -1.87 14.73 -7.29
C VAL A 138 -1.50 14.46 -8.74
N SER A 139 -1.95 13.31 -9.27
CA SER A 139 -1.76 12.94 -10.67
C SER A 139 -2.40 13.95 -11.63
N ASP A 140 -3.61 14.41 -11.35
CA ASP A 140 -4.30 15.45 -12.13
C ASP A 140 -3.54 16.79 -12.11
N CYS A 141 -3.06 17.21 -10.94
CA CYS A 141 -2.25 18.42 -10.80
C CYS A 141 -0.92 18.30 -11.57
N GLU A 142 -0.23 17.17 -11.47
CA GLU A 142 1.00 16.93 -12.22
C GLU A 142 0.77 16.99 -13.74
N HIS A 143 -0.36 16.46 -14.21
CA HIS A 143 -0.73 16.53 -15.63
C HIS A 143 -0.90 17.98 -16.08
N LYS A 144 -1.70 18.76 -15.34
CA LYS A 144 -1.94 20.19 -15.65
C LYS A 144 -0.65 21.01 -15.64
N ILE A 145 0.26 20.73 -14.71
CA ILE A 145 1.57 21.40 -14.65
C ILE A 145 2.41 21.04 -15.89
N LYS A 146 2.42 19.77 -16.31
CA LYS A 146 3.14 19.33 -17.52
C LYS A 146 2.56 20.00 -18.77
N GLU A 147 1.23 20.04 -18.90
CA GLU A 147 0.57 20.75 -19.99
C GLU A 147 0.93 22.23 -20.02
N ALA A 148 0.87 22.92 -18.87
CA ALA A 148 1.24 24.33 -18.76
C ALA A 148 2.70 24.57 -19.21
N LYS A 149 3.64 23.71 -18.78
CA LYS A 149 5.05 23.80 -19.21
C LYS A 149 5.21 23.62 -20.72
N GLU A 150 4.49 22.68 -21.33
CA GLU A 150 4.52 22.48 -22.78
C GLU A 150 3.94 23.67 -23.54
N TRP A 151 2.84 24.24 -23.04
CA TRP A 151 2.27 25.48 -23.57
C TRP A 151 3.26 26.63 -23.49
N THR A 152 3.91 26.85 -22.35
CA THR A 152 4.95 27.88 -22.19
C THR A 152 6.11 27.66 -23.16
N LYS A 153 6.59 26.42 -23.32
CA LYS A 153 7.68 26.09 -24.25
C LYS A 153 7.31 26.33 -25.72
N LYS A 154 6.06 26.11 -26.10
CA LYS A 154 5.56 26.45 -27.45
C LYS A 154 5.50 27.95 -27.67
N LEU A 155 5.10 28.70 -26.65
CA LEU A 155 5.01 30.16 -26.67
C LEU A 155 6.40 30.80 -26.83
N LEU A 156 7.39 30.32 -26.06
CA LEU A 156 8.77 30.77 -26.13
C LEU A 156 9.47 30.45 -27.46
N ARG A 157 9.01 29.46 -28.23
CA ARG A 157 9.56 29.11 -29.56
C ARG A 157 8.90 29.86 -30.71
N ARG A 158 7.83 30.59 -30.45
CA ARG A 158 7.12 31.44 -31.43
C ARG A 158 7.60 32.89 -31.43
N ASN A 159 8.44 33.26 -30.47
CA ASN A 159 9.17 34.53 -30.40
C ASN A 159 10.63 34.31 -30.77
#